data_AF-A0A6C0DP92-F1
#
_entry.id   AF-A0A6C0DP92-F1
#
_cell.length_a   1.000
_cell.length_b   1.000
_cell.length_c   1.000
_cell.angle_alpha   90.00
_cell.angle_beta   90.00
_cell.angle_gamma   90.00
#
_symmetry.space_group_name_H-M   'P 1'
#
loop_
_entity.id
_entity.type
_entity.pdbx_description
1 polymer ?
#
loop_
_entity_poly.entity_id
_entity_poly.type
_entity_poly.pdbx_seq_one_letter_code
_entity_poly.pdbx_strand_id
1 'polypeptide(L)'
;MSHQYDSTAKGLMMWANSELEHVGRIVSLKDKDLQYSYALSTVNGMAHLKDAIAQYVDQHPRSTMREDLLVLHEKVIRVMKHLISDFGVNLDTIRAFNTRGVLSSMEYLKNGKRNTRKTRKTRKTRKTRK
;
A
#
# COMPACT_ATOMS: atom_id res chain seq x y z
N MET A 1 0.20 -16.03 -17.30
CA MET A 1 -1.12 -15.46 -17.62
C MET A 1 -1.38 -14.35 -16.61
N SER A 2 -1.62 -13.12 -17.07
CA SER A 2 -2.03 -12.01 -16.20
C SER A 2 -3.53 -12.14 -15.97
N HIS A 3 -3.99 -12.30 -14.73
CA HIS A 3 -5.42 -12.27 -14.44
C HIS A 3 -5.98 -10.89 -14.80
N GLN A 4 -7.18 -10.85 -15.38
CA GLN A 4 -7.78 -9.62 -15.88
C GLN A 4 -8.85 -9.12 -14.92
N TYR A 5 -8.68 -7.89 -14.46
CA TYR A 5 -9.66 -7.15 -13.69
C TYR A 5 -10.54 -6.37 -14.66
N ASP A 6 -11.82 -6.72 -14.72
CA ASP A 6 -12.83 -5.93 -15.40
C ASP A 6 -13.40 -4.93 -14.38
N SER A 7 -12.85 -3.72 -14.37
CA SER A 7 -13.16 -2.70 -13.36
C SER A 7 -13.26 -1.32 -14.00
N THR A 8 -14.21 -0.52 -13.54
CA THR A 8 -14.31 0.89 -13.93
C THR A 8 -13.47 1.76 -13.00
N ALA A 9 -13.04 2.94 -13.46
CA ALA A 9 -12.33 3.90 -12.61
C ALA A 9 -13.09 4.19 -11.30
N LYS A 10 -14.42 4.36 -11.38
CA LYS A 10 -15.26 4.58 -10.19
C LYS A 10 -15.28 3.36 -9.27
N GLY A 11 -15.36 2.15 -9.83
CA GLY A 11 -15.30 0.91 -9.06
C GLY A 11 -13.99 0.77 -8.28
N LEU A 12 -12.86 1.10 -8.91
CA LEU A 12 -11.54 1.09 -8.26
C LEU A 12 -11.46 2.09 -7.10
N MET A 13 -12.01 3.30 -7.26
CA MET A 13 -12.06 4.30 -6.19
C MET A 13 -12.93 3.84 -5.02
N MET A 14 -14.08 3.22 -5.30
CA MET A 14 -14.96 2.67 -4.26
C MET A 14 -14.29 1.52 -3.50
N TRP A 15 -13.61 0.62 -4.22
CA TRP A 15 -12.87 -0.46 -3.61
C TRP A 15 -11.77 0.09 -2.69
N ALA A 16 -11.00 1.07 -3.15
CA ALA A 16 -10.00 1.72 -2.33
C ALA A 16 -10.56 2.31 -1.02
N ASN A 17 -11.71 2.99 -1.09
CA ASN A 17 -12.34 3.54 0.10
C ASN A 17 -12.74 2.44 1.09
N SER A 18 -13.30 1.32 0.60
CA SER A 18 -13.63 0.16 1.43
C SER A 18 -12.39 -0.39 2.15
N GLU A 19 -11.27 -0.57 1.43
CA GLU A 19 -10.02 -1.08 2.03
C GLU A 19 -9.44 -0.10 3.06
N LEU A 20 -9.53 1.21 2.82
CA LEU A 20 -9.08 2.24 3.76
C LEU A 20 -9.95 2.29 5.03
N GLU A 21 -11.26 2.06 4.92
CA GLU A 21 -12.13 1.92 6.09
C GLU A 21 -11.71 0.74 6.96
N HIS A 22 -11.30 -0.38 6.36
CA HIS A 22 -10.78 -1.53 7.11
C HIS A 22 -9.53 -1.19 7.92
N VAL A 23 -8.66 -0.30 7.43
CA VAL A 23 -7.49 0.19 8.17
C VAL A 23 -7.90 0.89 9.47
N GLY A 24 -8.91 1.77 9.40
CA GLY A 24 -9.43 2.44 10.59
C GLY A 24 -9.96 1.43 11.63
N ARG A 25 -10.65 0.38 11.15
CA ARG A 25 -11.15 -0.69 12.02
C ARG A 25 -10.02 -1.46 12.68
N ILE A 26 -8.95 -1.81 11.95
CA ILE A 26 -7.78 -2.51 12.51
C ILE A 26 -7.19 -1.73 13.70
N VAL A 27 -6.96 -0.43 13.53
CA VAL A 27 -6.35 0.42 14.58
C VAL A 27 -7.28 0.55 15.81
N SER A 28 -8.60 0.45 15.62
CA SER A 28 -9.56 0.50 16.73
C SER A 28 -9.61 -0.78 17.58
N LEU A 29 -9.09 -1.89 17.07
CA LEU A 29 -9.03 -3.16 17.81
C LEU A 29 -7.96 -3.08 18.89
N LYS A 30 -8.22 -3.73 20.04
CA LYS A 30 -7.25 -3.84 21.15
C LYS A 30 -6.48 -5.17 21.13
N ASP A 31 -7.07 -6.19 20.50
CA ASP A 31 -6.51 -7.53 20.42
C ASP A 31 -5.50 -7.62 19.25
N LYS A 32 -4.30 -8.12 19.54
CA LYS A 32 -3.20 -8.17 18.57
C LYS A 32 -3.40 -9.23 17.49
N ASP A 33 -4.01 -10.36 17.82
CA ASP A 33 -4.22 -11.45 16.87
C ASP A 33 -5.35 -11.10 15.90
N LEU A 34 -6.38 -10.39 16.39
CA LEU A 34 -7.38 -9.78 15.53
C LEU A 34 -6.75 -8.70 14.64
N GLN A 35 -5.96 -7.78 15.20
CA GLN A 35 -5.26 -6.76 14.41
C GLN A 35 -4.43 -7.40 13.28
N TYR A 36 -3.65 -8.44 13.59
CA TYR A 36 -2.87 -9.18 12.60
C TYR A 36 -3.75 -9.82 11.52
N SER A 37 -4.82 -10.53 11.91
CA SER A 37 -5.69 -11.24 10.98
C SER A 37 -6.40 -10.29 10.02
N TYR A 38 -6.92 -9.17 10.53
CA TYR A 38 -7.53 -8.14 9.70
C TYR A 38 -6.48 -7.45 8.82
N ALA A 39 -5.29 -7.12 9.34
CA ALA A 39 -4.22 -6.53 8.55
C ALA A 39 -3.78 -7.45 7.41
N LEU A 40 -3.66 -8.76 7.64
CA LEU A 40 -3.34 -9.75 6.61
C LEU A 40 -4.38 -9.75 5.49
N SER A 41 -5.67 -9.77 5.84
CA SER A 41 -6.77 -9.72 4.87
C SER A 41 -6.76 -8.42 4.06
N THR A 42 -6.60 -7.27 4.72
CA THR A 42 -6.57 -5.96 4.08
C THR A 42 -5.36 -5.82 3.14
N VAL A 43 -4.17 -6.29 3.54
CA VAL A 43 -3.01 -6.29 2.65
C VAL A 43 -3.26 -7.14 1.41
N ASN A 44 -3.94 -8.29 1.54
CA ASN A 44 -4.31 -9.12 0.40
C ASN A 44 -5.31 -8.40 -0.54
N GLY A 45 -6.37 -7.79 0.00
CA GLY A 45 -7.35 -7.02 -0.79
C GLY A 45 -6.70 -5.85 -1.51
N MET A 46 -5.86 -5.09 -0.82
CA MET A 46 -5.09 -3.98 -1.39
C MET A 46 -4.09 -4.42 -2.47
N ALA A 47 -3.53 -5.63 -2.39
CA ALA A 47 -2.65 -6.16 -3.43
C ALA A 47 -3.41 -6.38 -4.75
N HIS A 48 -4.63 -6.92 -4.68
CA HIS A 48 -5.49 -7.06 -5.86
C HIS A 48 -5.91 -5.71 -6.42
N LEU A 49 -6.32 -4.77 -5.55
CA LEU A 49 -6.67 -3.41 -5.96
C LEU A 49 -5.50 -2.71 -6.67
N LYS A 50 -4.28 -2.85 -6.15
CA LYS A 50 -3.08 -2.31 -6.76
C LYS A 50 -2.87 -2.83 -8.19
N ASP A 51 -3.05 -4.14 -8.40
CA ASP A 51 -2.91 -4.73 -9.73
C ASP A 51 -4.04 -4.30 -10.67
N ALA A 52 -5.27 -4.20 -10.17
CA ALA A 52 -6.43 -3.74 -10.93
C ALA A 52 -6.28 -2.28 -11.40
N ILE A 53 -5.76 -1.39 -10.53
CA ILE A 53 -5.49 0.00 -10.89
C ILE A 53 -4.43 0.08 -11.99
N ALA A 54 -3.31 -0.64 -11.83
CA ALA A 54 -2.24 -0.66 -12.81
C ALA A 54 -2.76 -1.13 -14.19
N GLN A 55 -3.51 -2.23 -14.20
CA GLN A 55 -4.12 -2.74 -15.42
C GLN A 55 -5.09 -1.74 -16.07
N TYR A 56 -5.94 -1.07 -15.29
CA TYR A 56 -6.87 -0.08 -15.83
C TYR A 56 -6.13 1.10 -16.46
N VAL A 57 -5.10 1.62 -15.79
CA VAL A 57 -4.30 2.75 -16.28
C VAL A 57 -3.58 2.40 -17.59
N ASP A 58 -3.06 1.18 -17.70
CA ASP A 58 -2.39 0.70 -18.91
C ASP A 58 -3.37 0.51 -20.07
N GLN A 59 -4.58 0.00 -19.79
CA GLN A 59 -5.62 -0.22 -20.81
C GLN A 59 -6.32 1.07 -21.24
N HIS A 60 -6.36 2.10 -20.38
CA HIS A 60 -7.08 3.35 -20.63
C HIS A 60 -6.17 4.58 -20.50
N PRO A 61 -5.14 4.72 -21.37
CA PRO A 61 -4.13 5.77 -21.24
C PRO A 61 -4.67 7.19 -21.41
N ARG A 62 -5.86 7.35 -22.03
CA ARG A 62 -6.54 8.63 -22.25
C ARG A 62 -7.67 8.92 -21.24
N SER A 63 -7.81 8.08 -20.20
CA SER A 63 -8.80 8.30 -19.15
C SER A 63 -8.54 9.62 -18.42
N THR A 64 -9.58 10.43 -18.22
CA THR A 64 -9.48 11.65 -17.40
C THR A 64 -9.15 11.37 -15.94
N MET A 65 -9.42 10.15 -15.47
CA MET A 65 -9.17 9.71 -14.09
C MET A 65 -7.78 9.07 -13.91
N ARG A 66 -6.97 9.00 -14.98
CA ARG A 66 -5.69 8.29 -14.97
C ARG A 66 -4.75 8.77 -13.86
N GLU A 67 -4.58 10.08 -13.76
CA GLU A 67 -3.63 10.67 -12.81
C GLU A 67 -4.07 10.44 -11.36
N ASP A 68 -5.36 10.56 -11.09
CA ASP A 68 -5.95 10.26 -9.78
C ASP A 68 -5.78 8.79 -9.40
N LEU A 69 -5.95 7.88 -10.37
CA LEU A 69 -5.75 6.46 -10.18
C LEU A 69 -4.27 6.12 -9.93
N LEU A 70 -3.32 6.77 -10.59
CA LEU A 70 -1.88 6.61 -10.29
C LEU A 70 -1.53 7.10 -8.89
N VAL A 71 -2.08 8.24 -8.47
CA VAL A 71 -1.92 8.73 -7.10
C VAL A 71 -2.52 7.75 -6.10
N LEU A 72 -3.69 7.18 -6.43
CA LEU A 72 -4.34 6.16 -5.62
C LEU A 72 -3.49 4.89 -5.51
N HIS A 73 -2.94 4.40 -6.62
CA HIS A 73 -2.03 3.25 -6.66
C HIS A 73 -0.86 3.41 -5.66
N GLU A 74 -0.20 4.57 -5.67
CA GLU A 74 0.89 4.88 -4.73
C GLU A 74 0.43 5.01 -3.28
N LYS A 75 -0.81 5.47 -3.04
CA LYS A 75 -1.39 5.50 -1.69
C LYS A 75 -1.65 4.09 -1.18
N VAL A 76 -2.26 3.22 -2.00
CA VAL A 76 -2.52 1.81 -1.66
C VAL A 76 -1.22 1.10 -1.28
N ILE A 77 -0.17 1.23 -2.10
CA ILE A 77 1.14 0.64 -1.81
C ILE A 77 1.71 1.13 -0.47
N ARG A 78 1.60 2.42 -0.18
CA ARG A 78 2.08 2.99 1.08
C ARG A 78 1.33 2.42 2.27
N VAL A 79 0.01 2.31 2.19
CA VAL A 79 -0.81 1.76 3.26
C VAL A 79 -0.48 0.28 3.49
N MET A 80 -0.31 -0.51 2.43
CA MET A 80 0.15 -1.90 2.56
C MET A 80 1.48 -1.98 3.33
N LYS A 81 2.47 -1.13 2.99
CA LYS A 81 3.76 -1.08 3.70
C LYS A 81 3.59 -0.75 5.19
N HIS A 82 2.70 0.18 5.51
CA HIS A 82 2.39 0.54 6.90
C HIS A 82 1.74 -0.63 7.64
N LEU A 83 0.72 -1.26 7.08
CA LEU A 83 0.07 -2.42 7.69
C LEU A 83 1.05 -3.57 7.97
N ILE A 84 1.94 -3.85 7.01
CA ILE A 84 2.98 -4.87 7.17
C ILE A 84 3.94 -4.52 8.31
N SER A 85 4.38 -3.26 8.36
CA SER A 85 5.32 -2.80 9.39
C SER A 85 4.69 -2.76 10.78
N ASP A 86 3.48 -2.23 10.89
CA ASP A 86 2.85 -1.89 12.16
C ASP A 86 2.22 -3.12 12.83
N PHE A 87 1.71 -4.06 12.04
CA PHE A 87 1.06 -5.28 12.53
C PHE A 87 1.86 -6.56 12.29
N GLY A 88 3.09 -6.44 11.76
CA GLY A 88 3.99 -7.59 11.55
C GLY A 88 3.45 -8.61 10.55
N VAL A 89 2.70 -8.17 9.53
CA VAL A 89 2.09 -9.07 8.53
C VAL A 89 3.19 -9.83 7.79
N ASN A 90 3.09 -11.17 7.79
CA ASN A 90 4.04 -12.01 7.07
C ASN A 90 3.67 -12.10 5.58
N LEU A 91 4.51 -11.51 4.72
CA LEU A 91 4.34 -11.57 3.26
C LEU A 91 4.44 -12.98 2.69
N ASP A 92 5.15 -13.88 3.36
CA ASP A 92 5.24 -15.29 2.94
C ASP A 92 3.90 -16.00 3.11
N THR A 93 3.09 -15.61 4.10
CA THR A 93 1.72 -16.11 4.27
C THR A 93 0.83 -15.70 3.09
N ILE A 94 0.92 -14.45 2.63
CA ILE A 94 0.15 -13.97 1.47
C ILE A 94 0.62 -14.69 0.20
N ARG A 95 1.94 -14.87 0.05
CA ARG A 95 2.53 -15.62 -1.07
C ARG A 95 2.08 -17.08 -1.08
N ALA A 96 2.05 -17.73 0.08
CA ALA A 96 1.58 -19.10 0.25
C ALA A 96 0.09 -19.24 -0.08
N PHE A 97 -0.72 -18.22 0.22
CA PHE A 97 -2.13 -18.20 -0.15
C PHE A 97 -2.36 -17.97 -1.65
N ASN A 98 -1.44 -17.26 -2.32
CA ASN A 98 -1.46 -17.00 -3.77
C ASN A 98 -1.09 -18.23 -4.63
N THR A 99 -1.56 -19.42 -4.27
CA THR A 99 -1.28 -20.70 -4.95
C THR A 99 -1.66 -20.71 -6.42
N ARG A 100 -2.67 -19.93 -6.81
CA ARG A 100 -3.16 -19.79 -8.20
C ARG A 100 -2.44 -18.68 -8.99
N GLY A 101 -1.45 -18.02 -8.39
CA GLY A 101 -0.66 -16.97 -9.05
C GLY A 101 -1.49 -15.77 -9.51
N VAL A 102 -2.48 -15.38 -8.72
CA VAL A 102 -3.41 -14.28 -9.04
C VAL A 102 -2.75 -12.92 -8.83
N LEU A 103 -2.03 -12.77 -7.73
CA LEU A 103 -1.31 -11.54 -7.42
C LEU A 103 0.02 -11.45 -8.20
N SER A 104 0.35 -10.24 -8.62
CA SER A 104 1.66 -9.91 -9.17
C SER A 104 2.78 -9.99 -8.11
N SER A 105 4.03 -9.85 -8.55
CA SER A 105 5.20 -9.87 -7.66
C SER A 105 5.07 -8.82 -6.54
N MET A 106 5.23 -9.26 -5.28
CA MET A 106 5.19 -8.40 -4.09
C MET A 106 6.52 -7.69 -3.79
N GLU A 107 7.47 -7.67 -4.72
CA GLU A 107 8.79 -7.06 -4.48
C GLU A 107 8.73 -5.56 -4.16
N TYR A 108 7.71 -4.86 -4.63
CA TYR A 108 7.46 -3.45 -4.29
C TYR A 108 7.21 -3.21 -2.79
N LEU A 109 6.86 -4.26 -2.03
CA LEU A 109 6.67 -4.24 -0.58
C LEU A 109 7.95 -4.55 0.19
N LYS A 110 8.98 -5.09 -0.47
CA LYS A 110 10.29 -5.26 0.16
C LYS A 110 10.84 -3.86 0.42
N ASN A 111 11.12 -3.55 1.68
CA ASN A 111 11.72 -2.29 2.08
C ASN A 111 13.04 -2.09 1.31
N GLY A 112 13.02 -1.24 0.27
CA GLY A 112 14.23 -0.58 -0.18
C GLY A 112 14.80 0.15 1.04
N LYS A 113 16.04 -0.18 1.43
CA LYS A 113 16.74 0.40 2.58
C LYS A 113 16.37 1.89 2.69
N ARG A 114 15.65 2.27 3.74
CA ARG A 114 15.41 3.67 4.09
C ARG A 114 16.79 4.32 4.18
N ASN A 115 17.19 5.08 3.17
CA ASN A 115 18.32 5.99 3.29
C ASN A 115 17.89 7.04 4.31
N THR A 116 18.23 6.81 5.58
CA THR A 116 18.15 7.78 6.65
C THR A 116 18.98 8.98 6.22
N ARG A 117 18.30 9.98 5.64
CA ARG A 117 18.87 11.31 5.39
C ARG A 117 19.31 11.83 6.76
N LYS A 118 20.61 11.72 7.07
CA LYS A 118 21.20 12.32 8.27
C LYS A 118 20.92 13.81 8.22
N THR A 119 19.99 14.27 9.04
CA THR A 119 19.72 15.69 9.25
C THR A 119 20.99 16.34 9.77
N ARG A 120 21.69 17.08 8.91
CA ARG A 120 22.93 17.79 9.25
C ARG A 120 22.55 18.92 10.22
N LYS A 121 22.78 18.72 11.52
CA LYS A 121 22.62 19.76 12.55
C LYS A 121 23.53 20.95 12.21
N THR A 122 22.94 22.03 11.73
CA THR A 122 23.64 23.31 11.52
C THR A 122 23.87 23.95 12.89
N ARG A 123 25.10 23.84 13.41
CA ARG A 123 25.51 24.48 14.67
C ARG A 123 25.68 25.98 14.43
N LYS A 124 24.67 26.79 14.75
CA LYS A 124 24.77 28.26 14.80
C LYS A 124 25.76 28.63 15.91
N THR A 125 26.97 29.06 15.54
CA THR A 125 27.92 29.72 16.44
C THR A 125 27.43 31.15 16.72
N ARG A 126 26.93 31.37 17.92
CA ARG A 126 26.56 32.70 18.44
C ARG A 126 27.86 33.42 18.82
N LYS A 127 28.38 34.28 17.95
CA LYS A 127 29.44 35.24 18.31
C LYS A 127 28.82 36.31 19.21
N THR A 128 29.16 36.26 20.50
CA THR A 128 29.02 37.38 21.43
C THR A 128 29.98 38.49 21.00
N ARG A 129 29.45 39.67 20.70
CA ARG A 129 30.22 40.90 20.48
C ARG A 129 30.45 41.53 21.86
N LYS A 130 31.70 41.90 22.13
CA LYS A 130 32.13 42.76 23.24
C LYS A 130 31.43 44.11 23.17
#